data_AF-A0A7S7TXU8-F1
#
_entry.id   AF-A0A7S7TXU8-F1
#
_cell.length_a   1.000
_cell.length_b   1.000
_cell.length_c   1.000
_cell.angle_alpha   90.00
_cell.angle_beta   90.00
_cell.angle_gamma   90.00
#
_symmetry.space_group_name_H-M   'P 1'
#
loop_
_entity.id
_entity.type
_entity.pdbx_description
1 polymer ?
#
loop_
_entity_poly.entity_id
_entity_poly.type
_entity_poly.pdbx_seq_one_letter_code
_entity_poly.pdbx_strand_id
1 'polypeptide(L)'
;MTRFQNWCRLMGHHPLPAAPLTVAAFIGDQGGLKPDLLSAEVAAIDEQHQALGYAPPGRSDVALKAFAAVHPVEPPHSWANEEKERFHQLPYDLQLILSRRETDRAKELRRAHGDRDRAKQELEALKADGKQNAA
;
A
#
# COMPACT_ATOMS: atom_id res chain seq x y z
N MET A 1 -5.99 28.13 3.75
CA MET A 1 -7.19 27.27 3.72
C MET A 1 -6.77 25.93 3.13
N THR A 2 -7.05 24.83 3.83
CA THR A 2 -6.64 23.49 3.38
C THR A 2 -7.53 22.99 2.23
N ARG A 3 -7.08 21.96 1.49
CA ARG A 3 -7.84 21.33 0.42
C ARG A 3 -9.21 20.86 0.91
N PHE A 4 -9.25 20.21 2.07
CA PHE A 4 -10.48 19.76 2.71
C PHE A 4 -11.44 20.91 3.04
N GLN A 5 -10.94 22.03 3.58
CA GLN A 5 -11.77 23.21 3.87
C GLN A 5 -12.40 23.81 2.60
N ASN A 6 -11.64 23.86 1.51
CA ASN A 6 -12.16 24.32 0.22
C ASN A 6 -13.23 23.37 -0.33
N TRP A 7 -12.95 22.05 -0.28
CA TRP A 7 -13.91 21.03 -0.72
C TRP A 7 -15.20 21.08 0.11
N CYS A 8 -15.10 21.16 1.44
CA CYS A 8 -16.25 21.31 2.33
C CYS A 8 -17.09 22.54 1.96
N ARG A 9 -16.46 23.68 1.69
CA ARG A 9 -17.19 24.89 1.26
C ARG A 9 -17.93 24.67 -0.06
N LEU A 10 -17.30 24.03 -1.04
CA LEU A 10 -17.91 23.77 -2.35
C LEU A 10 -19.07 22.78 -2.24
N MET A 11 -18.96 21.79 -1.36
CA MET A 11 -19.98 20.74 -1.15
C MET A 11 -21.04 21.10 -0.10
N GLY A 12 -20.94 22.27 0.54
CA GLY A 12 -21.87 22.71 1.58
C GLY A 12 -21.72 22.00 2.93
N HIS A 13 -20.55 21.43 3.21
CA HIS A 13 -20.22 20.80 4.49
C HIS A 13 -19.44 21.73 5.43
N HIS A 14 -19.53 21.45 6.74
CA HIS A 14 -18.68 22.08 7.74
C HIS A 14 -17.36 21.30 7.88
N PRO A 15 -16.20 21.98 7.77
CA PRO A 15 -14.90 21.31 7.89
C PRO A 15 -14.51 20.98 9.33
N LEU A 16 -15.18 21.57 10.33
CA LEU A 16 -14.91 21.33 11.73
C LEU A 16 -16.16 21.65 12.61
N PRO A 17 -16.57 20.73 13.50
CA PRO A 17 -16.22 19.30 13.46
C PRO A 17 -16.85 18.67 12.21
N ALA A 18 -16.03 17.97 11.42
CA ALA A 18 -16.49 17.19 10.30
C ALA A 18 -17.03 15.83 10.77
N ALA A 19 -18.11 15.36 10.14
CA ALA A 19 -18.58 14.00 10.36
C ALA A 19 -17.64 12.98 9.67
N PRO A 20 -17.48 11.77 10.24
CA PRO A 20 -16.78 10.66 9.58
C PRO A 20 -17.18 10.44 8.11
N LEU A 21 -18.48 10.51 7.83
CA LEU A 21 -19.02 10.33 6.47
C LEU A 21 -18.61 11.46 5.51
N THR A 22 -18.44 12.69 6.02
CA THR A 22 -17.94 13.83 5.22
C THR A 22 -16.48 13.61 4.81
N VAL A 23 -15.65 13.07 5.71
CA VAL A 23 -14.26 12.71 5.38
C VAL A 23 -14.22 11.55 4.39
N ALA A 24 -15.08 10.54 4.55
CA ALA A 24 -15.18 9.44 3.59
C ALA A 24 -15.59 9.91 2.18
N ALA A 25 -16.55 10.83 2.08
CA ALA A 25 -16.94 11.44 0.80
C ALA A 25 -15.78 12.24 0.17
N PHE A 26 -15.06 13.03 0.98
CA PHE A 26 -13.85 13.72 0.53
C PHE A 26 -12.80 12.75 -0.02
N ILE A 27 -12.53 11.65 0.69
CA ILE A 27 -11.60 10.60 0.25
C ILE A 27 -12.02 10.03 -1.12
N GLY A 28 -13.32 9.74 -1.29
CA GLY A 28 -13.87 9.27 -2.56
C GLY A 28 -13.61 10.23 -3.72
N ASP A 29 -13.90 11.53 -3.52
CA ASP A 29 -13.69 12.58 -4.54
C ASP A 29 -12.20 12.83 -4.82
N GLN A 30 -11.31 12.54 -3.87
CA GLN A 30 -9.87 12.69 -4.02
C GLN A 30 -9.15 11.40 -4.42
N GLY A 31 -9.86 10.35 -4.86
CA GLY A 31 -9.26 9.06 -5.22
C GLY A 31 -8.20 9.09 -6.32
N GLY A 32 -8.11 10.18 -7.10
CA GLY A 32 -7.04 10.39 -8.09
C GLY A 32 -5.70 10.85 -7.50
N LEU A 33 -5.63 11.17 -6.20
CA LEU A 33 -4.37 11.50 -5.54
C LEU A 33 -3.52 10.25 -5.32
N LYS A 34 -2.22 10.44 -5.08
CA LYS A 34 -1.34 9.35 -4.64
C LYS A 34 -1.72 8.95 -3.20
N PRO A 35 -1.64 7.66 -2.82
CA PRO A 35 -2.02 7.19 -1.48
C PRO A 35 -1.33 7.96 -0.35
N ASP A 36 -0.02 8.19 -0.45
CA ASP A 36 0.74 8.93 0.57
C ASP A 36 0.27 10.37 0.75
N LEU A 37 -0.10 11.02 -0.36
CA LEU A 37 -0.59 12.40 -0.34
C LEU A 37 -2.00 12.47 0.27
N LEU A 38 -2.88 11.54 -0.11
CA LEU A 38 -4.24 11.46 0.44
C LEU A 38 -4.20 11.12 1.94
N SER A 39 -3.31 10.20 2.35
CA SER A 39 -3.11 9.83 3.75
C SER A 39 -2.63 11.03 4.57
N ALA A 40 -1.66 11.79 4.05
CA ALA A 40 -1.19 13.02 4.70
C ALA A 40 -2.29 14.09 4.84
N GLU A 41 -3.15 14.24 3.83
CA GLU A 41 -4.31 15.16 3.91
C GLU A 41 -5.32 14.71 4.97
N VAL A 42 -5.63 13.41 5.06
CA VAL A 42 -6.53 12.86 6.09
C VAL A 42 -5.93 13.02 7.49
N ALA A 43 -4.64 12.78 7.66
CA ALA A 43 -3.93 13.01 8.92
C ALA A 43 -3.99 14.48 9.36
N ALA A 44 -3.84 15.42 8.42
CA ALA A 44 -3.96 16.85 8.72
C ALA A 44 -5.39 17.24 9.16
N ILE A 45 -6.43 16.60 8.61
CA ILE A 45 -7.81 16.76 9.08
C ILE A 45 -7.91 16.29 10.54
N ASP A 46 -7.39 15.10 10.85
CA ASP A 46 -7.42 14.53 12.20
C ASP A 46 -6.68 15.40 13.21
N GLU A 47 -5.49 15.88 12.87
CA GLU A 47 -4.71 16.78 13.71
C GLU A 47 -5.47 18.07 14.01
N GLN A 48 -6.14 18.66 13.01
CA GLN A 48 -6.96 19.86 13.21
C GLN A 48 -8.14 19.58 14.17
N HIS A 49 -8.77 18.40 14.08
CA HIS A 49 -9.86 18.02 14.98
C HIS A 49 -9.35 17.82 16.41
N GLN A 50 -8.25 17.09 16.56
CA GLN A 50 -7.64 16.81 17.86
C GLN A 50 -7.17 18.08 18.56
N ALA A 51 -6.57 19.03 17.83
CA ALA A 51 -6.10 20.31 18.36
C ALA A 51 -7.23 21.13 19.03
N LEU A 52 -8.49 20.87 18.66
CA LEU A 52 -9.67 21.55 19.18
C LEU A 52 -10.54 20.65 20.06
N GLY A 53 -10.01 19.50 20.48
CA GLY A 53 -10.67 18.57 21.41
C GLY A 53 -11.72 17.66 20.77
N TYR A 54 -11.79 17.58 19.44
CA TYR A 54 -12.69 16.68 18.74
C TYR A 54 -12.03 15.32 18.47
N ALA A 55 -12.87 14.29 18.34
CA ALA A 55 -12.41 12.99 17.87
C ALA A 55 -11.92 13.08 16.41
N PRO A 56 -10.86 12.36 16.03
CA PRO A 56 -10.30 12.36 14.67
C PRO A 56 -11.23 11.61 13.69
N PRO A 57 -11.91 12.29 12.75
CA PRO A 57 -12.90 11.65 11.87
C PRO A 57 -12.28 10.72 10.81
N GLY A 58 -11.02 10.93 10.43
CA GLY A 58 -10.25 10.13 9.49
C GLY A 58 -9.88 8.74 10.00
N ARG A 59 -9.90 8.53 11.33
CA ARG A 59 -9.65 7.21 11.96
C ARG A 59 -10.90 6.34 12.11
N SER A 60 -12.03 6.80 11.59
CA SER A 60 -13.28 6.04 11.63
C SER A 60 -13.28 4.90 10.61
N ASP A 61 -14.02 3.83 10.89
CA ASP A 61 -14.17 2.69 9.97
C ASP A 61 -14.65 3.10 8.57
N VAL A 62 -15.53 4.11 8.49
CA VAL A 62 -16.06 4.59 7.21
C VAL A 62 -15.00 5.33 6.40
N ALA A 63 -14.14 6.13 7.04
CA ALA A 63 -13.03 6.81 6.36
C ALA A 63 -11.95 5.82 5.92
N LEU A 64 -11.59 4.85 6.77
CA LEU A 64 -10.63 3.79 6.44
C LEU A 64 -11.12 2.92 5.28
N LYS A 65 -12.41 2.55 5.25
CA LYS A 65 -13.00 1.81 4.13
C LYS A 65 -13.03 2.63 2.85
N ALA A 66 -13.34 3.92 2.92
CA ALA A 66 -13.28 4.80 1.76
C ALA A 66 -11.86 4.87 1.18
N PHE A 67 -10.84 4.93 2.05
CA PHE A 67 -9.44 4.94 1.64
C PHE A 67 -9.04 3.65 0.92
N ALA A 68 -9.38 2.50 1.51
CA ALA A 68 -9.12 1.19 0.90
C ALA A 68 -9.87 1.00 -0.43
N ALA A 69 -11.05 1.61 -0.59
CA ALA A 69 -11.82 1.54 -1.83
C ALA A 69 -11.18 2.34 -2.98
N VAL A 70 -10.60 3.52 -2.71
CA VAL A 70 -9.92 4.32 -3.73
C VAL A 70 -8.48 3.86 -4.02
N HIS A 71 -7.85 3.19 -3.06
CA HIS A 71 -6.50 2.66 -3.18
C HIS A 71 -6.48 1.18 -2.77
N PRO A 72 -7.03 0.26 -3.58
CA PRO A 72 -7.00 -1.15 -3.25
C PRO A 72 -5.57 -1.67 -3.22
N VAL A 73 -5.24 -2.48 -2.20
CA VAL A 73 -4.00 -3.25 -2.16
C VAL A 73 -4.28 -4.62 -2.73
N GLU A 74 -3.59 -4.97 -3.80
CA GLU A 74 -3.71 -6.30 -4.39
C GLU A 74 -2.97 -7.34 -3.54
N PRO A 75 -3.57 -8.51 -3.29
CA PRO A 75 -2.88 -9.60 -2.63
C PRO A 75 -1.76 -10.13 -3.53
N PRO A 76 -0.69 -10.71 -2.95
CA PRO A 76 0.37 -11.28 -3.75
C PRO A 76 -0.13 -12.36 -4.72
N HIS A 77 0.33 -12.28 -5.97
CA HIS A 77 -0.11 -13.19 -7.03
C HIS A 77 0.17 -14.67 -6.72
N SER A 78 1.25 -14.95 -6.00
CA SER A 78 1.73 -16.29 -5.62
C SER A 78 0.86 -17.00 -4.58
N TRP A 79 -0.03 -16.28 -3.90
CA TRP A 79 -0.85 -16.84 -2.83
C TRP A 79 -2.01 -17.68 -3.37
N ALA A 80 -2.42 -18.67 -2.58
CA ALA A 80 -3.61 -19.47 -2.86
C ALA A 80 -4.88 -18.63 -2.74
N ASN A 81 -5.98 -19.08 -3.36
CA ASN A 81 -7.23 -18.32 -3.38
C ASN A 81 -7.79 -18.05 -1.98
N GLU A 82 -7.72 -19.04 -1.07
CA GLU A 82 -8.16 -18.89 0.32
C GLU A 82 -7.36 -17.81 1.08
N GLU A 83 -6.06 -17.71 0.79
CA GLU A 83 -5.18 -16.71 1.41
C GLU A 83 -5.46 -15.31 0.85
N LYS A 84 -5.74 -15.21 -0.46
CA LYS A 84 -6.16 -13.97 -1.12
C LYS A 84 -7.49 -13.47 -0.55
N GLU A 85 -8.44 -14.35 -0.30
CA GLU A 85 -9.72 -13.98 0.34
C GLU A 85 -9.50 -13.44 1.76
N ARG A 86 -8.69 -14.13 2.58
CA ARG A 86 -8.33 -13.66 3.93
C ARG A 86 -7.56 -12.34 3.91
N PHE A 87 -6.74 -12.11 2.89
CA PHE A 87 -5.99 -10.85 2.74
C PHE A 87 -6.93 -9.64 2.66
N HIS A 88 -8.03 -9.74 1.91
CA HIS A 88 -9.00 -8.63 1.81
C HIS A 88 -9.76 -8.35 3.10
N GLN A 89 -9.80 -9.30 4.05
CA GLN A 89 -10.41 -9.11 5.36
C GLN A 89 -9.47 -8.37 6.34
N LEU A 90 -8.20 -8.24 6.00
CA LEU A 90 -7.23 -7.56 6.86
C LEU A 90 -7.46 -6.04 6.84
N PRO A 91 -7.14 -5.33 7.94
CA PRO A 91 -6.97 -3.88 7.93
C PRO A 91 -5.98 -3.44 6.83
N TYR A 92 -6.25 -2.27 6.25
CA TYR A 92 -5.46 -1.70 5.14
C TYR A 92 -3.95 -1.69 5.42
N ASP A 93 -3.55 -1.28 6.62
CA ASP A 93 -2.12 -1.21 7.00
C ASP A 93 -1.44 -2.58 6.96
N LEU A 94 -2.15 -3.63 7.39
CA LEU A 94 -1.62 -4.99 7.35
C LEU A 94 -1.53 -5.51 5.92
N GLN A 95 -2.48 -5.17 5.05
CA GLN A 95 -2.41 -5.47 3.62
C GLN A 95 -1.15 -4.86 3.00
N LEU A 96 -0.87 -3.58 3.29
CA LEU A 96 0.30 -2.88 2.76
C LEU A 96 1.62 -3.50 3.24
N ILE A 97 1.73 -3.80 4.54
CA ILE A 97 2.92 -4.42 5.13
C ILE A 97 3.20 -5.79 4.50
N LEU A 98 2.16 -6.63 4.37
CA LEU A 98 2.31 -7.98 3.82
C LEU A 98 2.67 -7.94 2.33
N SER A 99 2.00 -7.08 1.55
CA SER A 99 2.27 -6.93 0.12
C SER A 99 3.72 -6.48 -0.15
N ARG A 100 4.22 -5.51 0.63
CA ARG A 100 5.61 -5.06 0.56
C ARG A 100 6.59 -6.18 0.89
N ARG A 101 6.39 -6.89 2.01
CA ARG A 101 7.28 -7.98 2.45
C ARG A 101 7.36 -9.11 1.43
N GLU A 102 6.22 -9.48 0.83
CA GLU A 102 6.20 -10.54 -0.18
C GLU A 102 6.91 -10.11 -1.47
N THR A 103 6.78 -8.83 -1.85
CA THR A 103 7.53 -8.25 -2.97
C THR A 103 9.04 -8.30 -2.72
N ASP A 104 9.47 -7.93 -1.51
CA ASP A 104 10.89 -7.98 -1.12
C ASP A 104 11.41 -9.42 -1.13
N ARG A 105 10.64 -10.37 -0.59
CA ARG A 105 10.96 -11.80 -0.61
C ARG A 105 11.09 -12.34 -2.04
N ALA A 106 10.16 -12.00 -2.93
CA ALA A 106 10.21 -12.41 -4.32
C ALA A 106 11.47 -11.88 -5.04
N LYS A 107 11.89 -10.66 -4.72
CA LYS A 107 13.11 -10.03 -5.24
C LYS A 107 14.37 -10.76 -4.75
N GLU A 108 14.42 -11.14 -3.48
CA GLU A 108 15.52 -11.91 -2.91
C GLU A 108 15.63 -13.31 -3.54
N LEU A 109 14.51 -14.02 -3.68
CA LEU A 109 14.47 -15.32 -4.36
C LEU A 109 14.95 -15.24 -5.81
N ARG A 110 14.52 -14.20 -6.54
CA ARG A 110 14.97 -13.97 -7.92
C ARG A 110 16.48 -13.75 -8.01
N ARG A 111 17.06 -13.01 -7.07
CA ARG A 111 18.52 -12.81 -6.98
C ARG A 111 19.24 -14.13 -6.73
N ALA A 112 18.81 -14.89 -5.73
CA ALA A 112 19.39 -16.18 -5.39
C ALA A 112 19.36 -17.19 -6.56
N HIS A 113 18.25 -17.23 -7.30
CA HIS A 113 18.15 -18.06 -8.52
C HIS A 113 19.16 -17.62 -9.59
N GLY A 114 19.27 -16.32 -9.84
CA GLY A 114 20.23 -15.78 -10.81
C GLY A 114 21.68 -16.08 -10.45
N ASP A 115 22.04 -15.99 -9.17
CA ASP A 115 23.40 -16.29 -8.69
C ASP A 115 23.70 -17.79 -8.78
N ARG A 116 22.73 -18.64 -8.43
CA ARG A 116 22.83 -20.10 -8.60
C ARG A 116 23.07 -20.48 -10.06
N ASP A 117 22.32 -19.87 -10.98
CA ASP A 117 22.39 -20.21 -12.40
C ASP A 117 23.72 -19.74 -13.02
N ARG A 118 24.25 -18.58 -12.60
CA ARG A 118 25.62 -18.15 -12.96
C ARG A 118 26.68 -19.12 -12.45
N ALA A 119 26.61 -19.53 -11.18
CA ALA A 119 27.55 -20.49 -10.62
C ALA A 119 27.54 -21.85 -11.35
N LYS A 120 26.37 -22.29 -11.82
CA LYS A 120 26.26 -23.50 -12.66
C LYS A 120 26.97 -23.34 -14.00
N GLN A 121 26.77 -22.21 -14.68
CA GLN A 121 27.42 -21.92 -15.97
C GLN A 121 28.94 -21.83 -15.83
N GLU A 122 29.45 -21.18 -14.78
CA GLU A 122 30.89 -21.11 -14.48
C GLU A 122 31.48 -22.50 -14.22
N LEU A 123 30.78 -23.34 -13.44
CA LEU A 123 31.21 -24.70 -13.18
C LEU A 123 31.24 -25.57 -14.46
N GLU A 124 30.25 -25.39 -15.34
CA GLU A 124 30.20 -26.09 -16.63
C GLU A 124 31.33 -25.63 -17.56
N ALA A 125 31.63 -24.33 -17.61
CA ALA A 125 32.74 -23.78 -18.39
C ALA A 125 34.10 -24.33 -17.90
N LEU A 126 34.35 -24.31 -16.59
CA LEU A 126 35.58 -24.86 -16.00
C LEU A 126 35.75 -26.36 -16.30
N LYS A 127 34.64 -27.12 -16.27
CA LYS A 127 34.66 -28.55 -16.62
C LYS A 127 34.93 -28.79 -18.12
N ALA A 128 34.46 -27.90 -18.99
CA ALA A 128 34.71 -27.97 -20.43
C ALA A 128 36.18 -27.65 -20.75
N ASP A 129 36.75 -26.60 -20.16
CA ASP A 129 38.16 -26.20 -20.34
C ASP A 129 39.11 -27.28 -19.80
N GLY A 130 38.79 -27.87 -18.64
CA GLY A 130 39.58 -28.97 -18.07
C GLY A 130 39.55 -30.24 -18.92
N LYS A 131 38.49 -30.49 -19.69
CA LYS A 131 38.43 -31.60 -20.67
C LYS A 131 39.22 -31.31 -21.94
N GLN A 132 39.28 -30.05 -22.39
CA GLN A 132 40.03 -29.66 -23.59
C GLN A 132 41.55 -29.66 -23.38
N ASN A 133 42.03 -29.32 -22.17
CA ASN A 133 43.46 -29.34 -21.84
C ASN A 133 44.03 -30.72 -21.48
N ALA A 134 43.19 -31.75 -21.36
CA ALA A 134 43.59 -33.12 -21.03
C ALA A 134 43.54 -34.08 -22.23
N ALA A 135 43.18 -33.59 -23.42
CA ALA A 135 43.18 -34.30 -24.70
C ALA A 135 44.33 -33.80 -25.58
#